data_AF-A0AAN8L4N0-F1
#
_entry.id   AF-A0AAN8L4N0-F1
#
_cell.length_a   1.000
_cell.length_b   1.000
_cell.length_c   1.000
_cell.angle_alpha   90.00
_cell.angle_beta   90.00
_cell.angle_gamma   90.00
#
_symmetry.space_group_name_H-M   'P 1'
#
loop_
_entity.id
_entity.type
_entity.pdbx_description
1 polymer ?
#
loop_
_entity_poly.entity_id
_entity_poly.type
_entity_poly.pdbx_seq_one_letter_code
_entity_poly.pdbx_strand_id
1 'polypeptide(L)'
;MKMDVRDSEEDRERELLLFYKQQQEWACPLHCTLVGDVAIGEGVMRYFMTTIISKLQFGFSLDLGRMLGHTFLHDGPHVTGLSPAVIHVLFNGDPEMATVVTEDCPDLHIRSIIELLEHEDLTPEQKDTVSDLSMSWDLPAVTKTNRRWLHNKLLLHAVVGRTMRQIKQLRKGLKDVMVWPLLTSRPDVVPLLFPKMAEMQFTPQMLLEKITWPVEDSDDEDFDTTCRITGFLRMFIETASSGTLAQLLTFWVGWEMLPPELRVEISGGNPSYVLHML
;
A
#
# COMPACT_ATOMS: atom_id res chain seq x y z
N MET A 1 22.82 -0.10 2.20
CA MET A 1 22.26 1.08 2.91
C MET A 1 22.43 0.90 4.41
N LYS A 2 22.67 1.98 5.15
CA LYS A 2 22.74 1.97 6.62
C LYS A 2 21.78 3.02 7.15
N MET A 3 20.95 2.67 8.12
CA MET A 3 19.96 3.57 8.72
C MET A 3 20.00 3.41 10.23
N ASP A 4 20.18 4.48 10.99
CA ASP A 4 20.10 4.41 12.46
C ASP A 4 18.66 4.63 12.88
N VAL A 5 18.09 3.69 13.64
CA VAL A 5 16.68 3.78 14.08
C VAL A 5 16.50 4.79 15.21
N ARG A 6 17.60 5.21 15.85
CA ARG A 6 17.60 6.22 16.91
C ARG A 6 17.69 7.65 16.35
N ASP A 7 18.01 7.78 15.06
CA ASP A 7 18.00 9.07 14.38
C ASP A 7 16.59 9.64 14.28
N SER A 8 16.50 10.96 14.08
CA SER A 8 15.24 11.64 13.84
C SER A 8 14.54 11.10 12.58
N GLU A 9 13.22 11.26 12.52
CA GLU A 9 12.44 10.88 11.34
C GLU A 9 12.94 11.59 10.06
N GLU A 10 13.30 12.87 10.17
CA GLU A 10 13.83 13.67 9.06
C GLU A 10 15.19 13.14 8.56
N ASP A 11 16.08 12.74 9.46
CA ASP A 11 17.40 12.20 9.09
C ASP A 11 17.26 10.84 8.39
N ARG A 12 16.36 9.98 8.89
CA ARG A 12 16.05 8.69 8.26
C ARG A 12 15.45 8.87 6.86
N GLU A 13 14.55 9.82 6.68
CA GLU A 13 14.00 10.17 5.35
C GLU A 13 15.06 10.69 4.40
N ARG A 14 15.99 11.51 4.90
CA ARG A 14 17.11 12.02 4.13
C ARG A 14 18.02 10.89 3.64
N GLU A 15 18.32 9.90 4.46
CA GLU A 15 19.13 8.74 4.04
C GLU A 15 18.41 7.90 2.98
N LEU A 16 17.10 7.68 3.12
CA LEU A 16 16.28 7.04 2.09
C LEU A 16 16.35 7.81 0.76
N LEU A 17 16.21 9.14 0.80
CA LEU A 17 16.34 10.00 -0.36
C LEU A 17 17.70 9.88 -1.04
N LEU A 18 18.77 9.87 -0.25
CA LEU A 18 20.13 9.78 -0.76
C LEU A 18 20.37 8.43 -1.44
N PHE A 19 19.92 7.33 -0.83
CA PHE A 19 19.97 6.01 -1.44
C PHE A 19 19.23 5.97 -2.77
N TYR A 20 18.00 6.48 -2.83
CA TYR A 20 17.19 6.41 -4.06
C TYR A 20 17.62 7.36 -5.18
N LYS A 21 18.40 8.40 -4.86
CA LYS A 21 18.99 9.29 -5.87
C LYS A 21 20.19 8.68 -6.60
N GLN A 22 20.86 7.69 -6.00
CA GLN A 22 22.03 7.04 -6.58
C GLN A 22 21.63 6.13 -7.75
N GLN A 23 22.55 5.95 -8.70
CA GLN A 23 22.42 4.94 -9.74
C GLN A 23 23.06 3.64 -9.23
N GLN A 24 22.31 2.55 -9.27
CA GLN A 24 22.75 1.25 -8.78
C GLN A 24 22.08 0.12 -9.58
N GLU A 25 22.56 -1.11 -9.38
CA GLU A 25 21.92 -2.31 -9.90
C GLU A 25 20.76 -2.72 -8.98
N TRP A 26 19.55 -2.29 -9.32
CA TRP A 26 18.37 -2.44 -8.44
C TRP A 26 17.92 -3.87 -8.18
N ALA A 27 18.33 -4.81 -9.05
CA ALA A 27 18.04 -6.23 -8.91
C ALA A 27 19.08 -6.99 -8.06
N CYS A 28 20.17 -6.35 -7.64
CA CYS A 28 21.17 -7.01 -6.79
C CYS A 28 20.61 -7.22 -5.37
N PRO A 29 21.08 -8.25 -4.62
CA PRO A 29 20.61 -8.48 -3.26
C PRO A 29 20.75 -7.23 -2.38
N LEU A 30 19.65 -6.76 -1.80
CA LEU A 30 19.68 -5.55 -0.98
C LEU A 30 20.39 -5.85 0.36
N HIS A 31 21.42 -5.08 0.65
CA HIS A 31 22.13 -5.12 1.92
C HIS A 31 21.75 -3.87 2.73
N CYS A 32 20.90 -4.04 3.73
CA CYS A 32 20.50 -2.98 4.65
C CYS A 32 20.93 -3.31 6.08
N THR A 33 21.40 -2.31 6.82
CA THR A 33 21.81 -2.45 8.23
C THR A 33 21.09 -1.39 9.04
N LEU A 34 20.30 -1.84 10.03
CA LEU A 34 19.71 -0.97 11.04
C LEU A 34 20.71 -0.82 12.18
N VAL A 35 20.99 0.41 12.58
CA VAL A 35 21.86 0.72 13.72
C VAL A 35 20.99 1.14 14.87
N GLY A 36 21.27 0.65 16.08
CA GLY A 36 20.47 0.97 17.27
C GLY A 36 19.64 -0.21 17.79
N ASP A 37 19.38 -1.20 16.94
CA ASP A 37 18.98 -2.56 17.31
C ASP A 37 19.80 -3.56 16.49
N VAL A 38 20.24 -4.67 17.10
CA VAL A 38 21.16 -5.66 16.50
C VAL A 38 20.48 -6.55 15.43
N ALA A 39 19.39 -6.07 14.84
CA ALA A 39 18.65 -6.84 13.84
C ALA A 39 19.48 -6.96 12.55
N ILE A 40 19.63 -8.20 12.07
CA ILE A 40 20.27 -8.57 10.79
C ILE A 40 19.38 -9.64 10.15
N GLY A 41 19.32 -9.67 8.82
CA GLY A 41 18.56 -10.68 8.07
C GLY A 41 17.24 -10.14 7.49
N GLU A 42 16.31 -11.03 7.15
CA GLU A 42 15.08 -10.66 6.43
C GLU A 42 14.18 -9.66 7.17
N GLY A 43 14.14 -9.69 8.50
CA GLY A 43 13.36 -8.73 9.29
C GLY A 43 13.78 -7.27 9.06
N VAL A 44 15.08 -7.03 8.80
CA VAL A 44 15.59 -5.70 8.45
C VAL A 44 15.11 -5.26 7.06
N MET A 45 15.12 -6.20 6.11
CA MET A 45 14.63 -5.96 4.75
C MET A 45 13.15 -5.58 4.75
N ARG A 46 12.36 -6.37 5.48
CA ARG A 46 10.92 -6.18 5.68
C ARG A 46 10.64 -4.82 6.30
N TYR A 47 11.27 -4.48 7.42
CA TYR A 47 11.12 -3.16 8.06
C TYR A 47 11.46 -2.01 7.11
N PHE A 48 12.56 -2.13 6.37
CA PHE A 48 13.00 -1.13 5.40
C PHE A 48 11.95 -0.91 4.31
N MET A 49 11.47 -1.99 3.69
CA MET A 49 10.47 -1.92 2.62
C MET A 49 9.10 -1.45 3.12
N THR A 50 8.66 -1.88 4.31
CA THR A 50 7.44 -1.35 4.95
C THR A 50 7.54 0.15 5.21
N THR A 51 8.69 0.61 5.69
CA THR A 51 8.93 2.05 5.92
C THR A 51 8.80 2.83 4.60
N ILE A 52 9.36 2.30 3.50
CA ILE A 52 9.22 2.91 2.18
C ILE A 52 7.74 3.00 1.78
N ILE A 53 6.99 1.90 1.83
CA ILE A 53 5.57 1.90 1.41
C ILE A 53 4.71 2.82 2.27
N SER A 54 4.92 2.84 3.58
CA SER A 54 4.26 3.79 4.49
C SER A 54 4.50 5.24 4.05
N LYS A 55 5.75 5.57 3.68
CA LYS A 55 6.07 6.91 3.15
C LYS A 55 5.42 7.14 1.79
N LEU A 56 5.40 6.15 0.88
CA LEU A 56 4.68 6.27 -0.40
C LEU A 56 3.17 6.58 -0.21
N GLN A 57 2.55 6.00 0.81
CA GLN A 57 1.11 6.14 1.08
C GLN A 57 0.75 7.44 1.81
N PHE A 58 1.60 7.92 2.73
CA PHE A 58 1.24 8.98 3.67
C PHE A 58 2.09 10.26 3.59
N GLY A 59 3.13 10.33 2.76
CA GLY A 59 3.90 11.58 2.63
C GLY A 59 5.06 11.59 1.62
N PHE A 60 5.06 12.65 0.80
CA PHE A 60 6.19 13.28 0.07
C PHE A 60 6.46 12.98 -1.42
N SER A 61 7.11 13.97 -2.04
CA SER A 61 7.54 14.10 -3.45
C SER A 61 8.83 13.32 -3.78
N LEU A 62 8.93 12.10 -3.25
CA LEU A 62 10.10 11.22 -3.41
C LEU A 62 10.15 10.56 -4.79
N ASP A 63 11.22 9.81 -5.06
CA ASP A 63 11.41 9.01 -6.28
C ASP A 63 10.52 7.74 -6.25
N LEU A 64 9.20 7.95 -6.12
CA LEU A 64 8.18 6.93 -5.81
C LEU A 64 8.27 5.72 -6.73
N GLY A 65 8.59 5.96 -8.01
CA GLY A 65 8.71 4.88 -8.99
C GLY A 65 9.90 3.96 -8.74
N ARG A 66 11.04 4.51 -8.29
CA ARG A 66 12.21 3.70 -7.95
C ARG A 66 11.97 2.92 -6.68
N MET A 67 11.36 3.56 -5.69
CA MET A 67 10.94 2.93 -4.44
C MET A 67 10.01 1.76 -4.70
N LEU A 68 8.90 2.00 -5.40
CA LEU A 68 7.92 0.97 -5.73
C LEU A 68 8.53 -0.17 -6.56
N GLY A 69 9.28 0.15 -7.60
CA GLY A 69 9.90 -0.88 -8.43
C GLY A 69 10.98 -1.66 -7.69
N HIS A 70 11.74 -1.03 -6.80
CA HIS A 70 12.70 -1.72 -5.93
C HIS A 70 11.97 -2.67 -4.98
N THR A 71 10.88 -2.23 -4.34
CA THR A 71 10.07 -3.10 -3.48
C THR A 71 9.52 -4.30 -4.25
N PHE A 72 9.03 -4.09 -5.47
CA PHE A 72 8.55 -5.17 -6.34
C PHE A 72 9.64 -6.17 -6.75
N LEU A 73 10.86 -5.72 -7.02
CA LEU A 73 11.99 -6.59 -7.38
C LEU A 73 12.45 -7.51 -6.25
N HIS A 74 12.10 -7.18 -5.00
CA HIS A 74 12.52 -7.89 -3.78
C HIS A 74 11.34 -8.48 -3.01
N ASP A 75 10.22 -8.75 -3.70
CA ASP A 75 9.00 -9.34 -3.12
C ASP A 75 8.50 -8.62 -1.85
N GLY A 76 8.68 -7.29 -1.80
CA GLY A 76 8.25 -6.46 -0.69
C GLY A 76 6.78 -6.00 -0.81
N PRO A 77 6.31 -5.13 0.09
CA PRO A 77 4.92 -4.72 0.16
C PRO A 77 4.48 -3.91 -1.07
N HIS A 78 3.22 -4.07 -1.46
CA HIS A 78 2.65 -3.35 -2.60
C HIS A 78 2.02 -2.02 -2.21
N VAL A 79 1.83 -1.13 -3.19
CA VAL A 79 1.01 0.08 -3.02
C VAL A 79 -0.41 -0.23 -3.46
N THR A 80 -1.31 -0.26 -2.49
CA THR A 80 -2.75 -0.38 -2.70
C THR A 80 -3.42 0.99 -2.82
N GLY A 81 -4.65 1.01 -3.32
CA GLY A 81 -5.51 2.19 -3.28
C GLY A 81 -5.32 3.18 -4.42
N LEU A 82 -4.47 2.89 -5.41
CA LEU A 82 -4.49 3.66 -6.65
C LEU A 82 -5.77 3.34 -7.45
N SER A 83 -6.46 4.38 -7.89
CA SER A 83 -7.65 4.21 -8.71
C SER A 83 -7.30 3.61 -10.08
N PRO A 84 -8.21 2.82 -10.69
CA PRO A 84 -8.04 2.31 -12.04
C PRO A 84 -7.79 3.42 -13.08
N ALA A 85 -8.38 4.60 -12.88
CA ALA A 85 -8.15 5.77 -13.72
C ALA A 85 -6.68 6.24 -13.70
N VAL A 86 -6.08 6.31 -12.52
CA VAL A 86 -4.66 6.69 -12.36
C VAL A 86 -3.76 5.63 -12.99
N ILE A 87 -4.08 4.34 -12.83
CA ILE A 87 -3.34 3.23 -13.45
C ILE A 87 -3.45 3.31 -14.98
N HIS A 88 -4.65 3.54 -15.53
CA HIS A 88 -4.86 3.71 -16.97
C HIS A 88 -3.93 4.79 -17.55
N VAL A 89 -3.90 5.96 -16.92
CA VAL A 89 -3.07 7.08 -17.35
C VAL A 89 -1.59 6.81 -17.11
N LEU A 90 -1.23 6.12 -16.03
CA LEU A 90 0.14 5.67 -15.76
C LEU A 90 0.68 4.84 -16.95
N PHE A 91 -0.13 3.98 -17.56
CA PHE A 91 0.23 3.15 -18.70
C PHE A 91 -0.02 3.77 -20.08
N ASN A 92 0.04 5.10 -20.18
CA ASN A 92 -0.15 5.90 -21.40
C ASN A 92 -1.59 5.90 -21.96
N GLY A 93 -2.57 5.52 -21.14
CA GLY A 93 -3.96 5.81 -21.44
C GLY A 93 -4.21 7.32 -21.55
N ASP A 94 -5.18 7.69 -22.38
CA ASP A 94 -5.58 9.08 -22.54
C ASP A 94 -6.29 9.57 -21.26
N PRO A 95 -5.81 10.63 -20.59
CA PRO A 95 -6.46 11.20 -19.44
C PRO A 95 -7.95 11.52 -19.67
N GLU A 96 -8.34 11.97 -20.86
CA GLU A 96 -9.75 12.31 -21.12
C GLU A 96 -10.66 11.09 -21.28
N MET A 97 -10.07 9.92 -21.53
CA MET A 97 -10.78 8.64 -21.67
C MET A 97 -10.79 7.82 -20.37
N ALA A 98 -10.13 8.32 -19.32
CA ALA A 98 -10.09 7.65 -18.03
C ALA A 98 -11.50 7.59 -17.42
N THR A 99 -11.95 6.38 -17.08
CA THR A 99 -13.20 6.20 -16.33
C THR A 99 -12.94 6.49 -14.86
N VAL A 100 -13.52 7.57 -14.35
CA VAL A 100 -13.40 8.02 -12.96
C VAL A 100 -14.74 7.89 -12.25
N VAL A 101 -14.70 7.48 -10.99
CA VAL A 101 -15.84 7.48 -10.06
C VAL A 101 -15.53 8.34 -8.84
N THR A 102 -16.56 8.73 -8.09
CA THR A 102 -16.45 9.65 -6.96
C THR A 102 -15.51 9.12 -5.87
N GLU A 103 -15.51 7.80 -5.67
CA GLU A 103 -14.64 7.09 -4.74
C GLU A 103 -13.15 7.19 -5.10
N ASP A 104 -12.82 7.47 -6.36
CA ASP A 104 -11.45 7.65 -6.82
C ASP A 104 -10.84 8.99 -6.35
N CYS A 105 -11.66 9.96 -5.91
CA CYS A 105 -11.19 11.28 -5.49
C CYS A 105 -10.65 11.24 -4.04
N PRO A 106 -9.33 11.28 -3.80
CA PRO A 106 -8.79 11.03 -2.46
C PRO A 106 -9.10 12.15 -1.43
N ASP A 107 -9.35 13.38 -1.91
CA ASP A 107 -9.66 14.52 -1.06
C ASP A 107 -11.14 14.53 -0.70
N LEU A 108 -11.45 14.21 0.57
CA LEU A 108 -12.82 14.08 1.06
C LEU A 108 -13.62 15.40 0.95
N HIS A 109 -12.95 16.55 1.12
CA HIS A 109 -13.63 17.84 1.03
C HIS A 109 -14.01 18.13 -0.42
N ILE A 110 -13.08 17.96 -1.36
CA ILE A 110 -13.35 18.12 -2.79
C ILE A 110 -14.41 17.13 -3.26
N ARG A 111 -14.30 15.87 -2.82
CA ARG A 111 -15.27 14.82 -3.11
C ARG A 111 -16.68 15.26 -2.68
N SER A 112 -16.83 15.74 -1.44
CA SER A 112 -18.13 16.22 -0.95
C SER A 112 -18.70 17.39 -1.76
N ILE A 113 -17.85 18.29 -2.28
CA ILE A 113 -18.29 19.41 -3.12
C ILE A 113 -18.74 18.89 -4.50
N ILE A 114 -18.01 17.94 -5.08
CA ILE A 114 -18.36 17.34 -6.37
C ILE A 114 -19.67 16.56 -6.27
N GLU A 115 -19.88 15.80 -5.18
CA GLU A 115 -21.12 15.07 -4.90
C GLU A 115 -22.35 15.98 -4.88
N LEU A 116 -22.21 17.26 -4.50
CA LEU A 116 -23.33 18.21 -4.53
C LEU A 116 -23.95 18.34 -5.93
N LEU A 117 -23.17 18.14 -7.00
CA LEU A 117 -23.64 18.22 -8.38
C LEU A 117 -24.56 17.06 -8.78
N GLU A 118 -24.63 16.00 -7.98
CA GLU A 118 -25.57 14.88 -8.16
C GLU A 118 -26.98 15.22 -7.64
N HIS A 119 -27.13 16.23 -6.78
CA HIS A 119 -28.44 16.65 -6.28
C HIS A 119 -29.30 17.31 -7.36
N GLU A 120 -30.62 17.06 -7.29
CA GLU A 120 -31.60 17.66 -8.21
C GLU A 120 -31.62 19.19 -8.13
N ASP A 121 -31.49 19.75 -6.93
CA ASP A 121 -31.43 21.18 -6.67
C ASP A 121 -30.33 21.53 -5.66
N LEU A 122 -29.66 22.65 -5.92
CA LEU A 122 -28.60 23.21 -5.08
C LEU A 122 -29.16 24.43 -4.36
N THR A 123 -28.86 24.58 -3.06
CA THR A 123 -29.10 25.86 -2.37
C THR A 123 -28.17 26.95 -2.93
N PRO A 124 -28.46 28.24 -2.71
CA PRO A 124 -27.57 29.32 -3.11
C PRO A 124 -26.13 29.12 -2.60
N GLU A 125 -25.97 28.70 -1.34
CA GLU A 125 -24.67 28.47 -0.70
C GLU A 125 -23.91 27.29 -1.32
N GLN A 126 -24.62 26.19 -1.61
CA GLN A 126 -24.02 25.04 -2.30
C GLN A 126 -23.58 25.42 -3.72
N LYS A 127 -24.40 26.22 -4.41
CA LYS A 127 -24.09 26.71 -5.76
C LYS A 127 -22.85 27.60 -5.76
N ASP A 128 -22.71 28.48 -4.79
CA ASP A 128 -21.54 29.34 -4.63
C ASP A 128 -20.30 28.47 -4.33
N THR A 129 -20.41 27.51 -3.39
CA THR A 129 -19.33 26.58 -3.04
C THR A 129 -18.80 25.81 -4.25
N VAL A 130 -19.69 25.24 -5.07
CA VAL A 130 -19.30 24.51 -6.30
C VAL A 130 -18.71 25.45 -7.34
N SER A 131 -19.26 26.67 -7.48
CA SER A 131 -18.78 27.67 -8.44
C SER A 131 -17.38 28.15 -8.07
N ASP A 132 -17.12 28.38 -6.79
CA ASP A 132 -15.81 28.80 -6.27
C ASP A 132 -14.74 27.74 -6.57
N LEU A 133 -15.04 26.46 -6.29
CA LEU A 133 -14.14 25.36 -6.63
C LEU A 133 -13.89 25.30 -8.15
N SER A 134 -14.94 25.39 -8.95
CA SER A 134 -14.86 25.33 -10.42
C SER A 134 -13.99 26.46 -10.98
N MET A 135 -14.25 27.69 -10.55
CA MET A 135 -13.48 28.86 -10.98
C MET A 135 -12.03 28.80 -10.53
N SER A 136 -11.74 28.23 -9.36
CA SER A 136 -10.36 28.02 -8.90
C SER A 136 -9.55 27.08 -9.81
N TRP A 137 -10.23 26.27 -10.64
CA TRP A 137 -9.64 25.36 -11.63
C TRP A 137 -9.92 25.79 -13.07
N ASP A 138 -10.19 27.09 -13.29
CA ASP A 138 -10.46 27.68 -14.61
C ASP A 138 -11.66 27.05 -15.35
N LEU A 139 -12.65 26.54 -14.60
CA LEU A 139 -13.91 26.01 -15.10
C LEU A 139 -15.06 27.01 -14.89
N PRO A 140 -16.11 26.97 -15.73
CA PRO A 140 -17.25 27.87 -15.57
C PRO A 140 -18.04 27.56 -14.29
N ALA A 141 -18.70 28.58 -13.75
CA ALA A 141 -19.62 28.44 -12.62
C ALA A 141 -20.75 27.42 -12.92
N VAL A 142 -21.30 26.84 -11.86
CA VAL A 142 -22.37 25.84 -12.00
C VAL A 142 -23.68 26.51 -12.46
N THR A 143 -24.30 25.88 -13.45
CA THR A 143 -25.61 26.23 -13.99
C THR A 143 -26.47 24.97 -14.08
N LYS A 144 -27.78 25.13 -14.27
CA LYS A 144 -28.68 23.98 -14.40
C LYS A 144 -28.34 23.08 -15.59
N THR A 145 -27.77 23.63 -16.66
CA THR A 145 -27.53 22.92 -17.92
C THR A 145 -26.15 22.27 -18.00
N ASN A 146 -25.15 22.75 -17.24
CA ASN A 146 -23.78 22.23 -17.28
C ASN A 146 -23.44 21.27 -16.12
N ARG A 147 -24.33 21.01 -15.15
CA ARG A 147 -24.00 20.25 -13.93
C ARG A 147 -23.31 18.91 -14.19
N ARG A 148 -23.87 18.07 -15.06
CA ARG A 148 -23.31 16.75 -15.37
C ARG A 148 -21.93 16.84 -16.02
N TRP A 149 -21.75 17.80 -16.93
CA TRP A 149 -20.46 18.03 -17.55
C TRP A 149 -19.43 18.53 -16.53
N LEU A 150 -19.84 19.47 -15.68
CA LEU A 150 -19.00 20.06 -14.65
C LEU A 150 -18.60 19.02 -13.60
N HIS A 151 -19.53 18.16 -13.19
CA HIS A 151 -19.27 17.01 -12.31
C HIS A 151 -18.15 16.16 -12.89
N ASN A 152 -18.29 15.69 -14.13
CA ASN A 152 -17.31 14.83 -14.76
C ASN A 152 -15.96 15.52 -14.96
N LYS A 153 -15.94 16.82 -15.32
CA LYS A 153 -14.70 17.57 -15.50
C LYS A 153 -13.99 17.87 -14.18
N LEU A 154 -14.71 18.24 -13.13
CA LEU A 154 -14.16 18.42 -11.79
C LEU A 154 -13.59 17.11 -11.25
N LEU A 155 -14.34 16.02 -11.35
CA LEU A 155 -13.91 14.71 -10.88
C LEU A 155 -12.66 14.23 -11.61
N LEU A 156 -12.64 14.33 -12.95
CA LEU A 156 -11.47 13.98 -13.75
C LEU A 156 -10.26 14.84 -13.38
N HIS A 157 -10.45 16.15 -13.20
CA HIS A 157 -9.36 17.03 -12.79
C HIS A 157 -8.84 16.66 -11.39
N ALA A 158 -9.73 16.41 -10.43
CA ALA A 158 -9.38 16.06 -9.05
C ALA A 158 -8.59 14.76 -8.95
N VAL A 159 -8.98 13.72 -9.72
CA VAL A 159 -8.36 12.39 -9.68
C VAL A 159 -7.09 12.32 -10.54
N VAL A 160 -7.17 12.78 -11.80
CA VAL A 160 -6.11 12.58 -12.82
C VAL A 160 -5.33 13.86 -13.07
N GLY A 161 -6.02 14.98 -13.25
CA GLY A 161 -5.38 16.27 -13.60
C GLY A 161 -4.35 16.70 -12.56
N ARG A 162 -4.72 16.66 -11.28
CA ARG A 162 -3.88 17.08 -10.15
C ARG A 162 -2.75 16.11 -9.82
N THR A 163 -2.84 14.85 -10.28
CA THR A 163 -1.85 13.79 -10.00
C THR A 163 -0.91 13.53 -11.18
N MET A 164 -1.06 14.26 -12.30
CA MET A 164 -0.31 14.02 -13.53
C MET A 164 1.21 14.12 -13.35
N ARG A 165 1.69 15.05 -12.50
CA ARG A 165 3.12 15.18 -12.21
C ARG A 165 3.64 13.95 -11.47
N GLN A 166 2.89 13.47 -10.48
CA GLN A 166 3.18 12.30 -9.68
C GLN A 166 3.17 11.04 -10.55
N ILE A 167 2.18 10.88 -11.44
CA ILE A 167 2.12 9.79 -12.41
C ILE A 167 3.38 9.77 -13.30
N LYS A 168 3.82 10.94 -13.79
CA LYS A 168 5.04 11.05 -14.60
C LYS A 168 6.30 10.69 -13.80
N GLN A 169 6.40 11.11 -12.54
CA GLN A 169 7.52 10.76 -11.66
C GLN A 169 7.53 9.26 -11.33
N LEU A 170 6.37 8.69 -11.02
CA LEU A 170 6.21 7.26 -10.78
C LEU A 170 6.63 6.44 -12.00
N ARG A 171 6.16 6.81 -13.20
CA ARG A 171 6.58 6.18 -14.45
C ARG A 171 8.08 6.27 -14.66
N LYS A 172 8.67 7.45 -14.43
CA LYS A 172 10.12 7.65 -14.58
C LYS A 172 10.89 6.72 -13.66
N GLY A 173 10.56 6.68 -12.37
CA GLY A 173 11.26 5.82 -11.43
C GLY A 173 11.17 4.33 -11.77
N LEU A 174 9.99 3.86 -12.24
CA LEU A 174 9.82 2.47 -12.71
C LEU A 174 10.69 2.15 -13.93
N LYS A 175 10.95 3.14 -14.80
CA LYS A 175 11.89 2.98 -15.93
C LYS A 175 13.33 2.93 -15.44
N ASP A 176 13.69 3.78 -14.49
CA ASP A 176 15.06 3.87 -13.97
C ASP A 176 15.50 2.56 -13.28
N VAL A 177 14.55 1.82 -12.69
CA VAL A 177 14.80 0.50 -12.07
C VAL A 177 14.48 -0.69 -12.98
N MET A 178 14.25 -0.46 -14.27
CA MET A 178 14.01 -1.50 -15.29
C MET A 178 12.77 -2.39 -15.05
N VAL A 179 11.83 -1.97 -14.22
CA VAL A 179 10.53 -2.65 -14.01
C VAL A 179 9.54 -2.26 -15.11
N TRP A 180 9.64 -1.04 -15.65
CA TRP A 180 8.71 -0.54 -16.69
C TRP A 180 8.59 -1.46 -17.92
N PRO A 181 9.69 -1.96 -18.53
CA PRO A 181 9.61 -2.86 -19.68
C PRO A 181 8.83 -4.15 -19.39
N LEU A 182 8.99 -4.70 -18.19
CA LEU A 182 8.23 -5.87 -17.73
C LEU A 182 6.73 -5.55 -17.71
N LEU A 183 6.33 -4.47 -17.04
CA LEU A 183 4.93 -4.08 -16.90
C LEU A 183 4.25 -3.81 -18.25
N THR A 184 4.97 -3.22 -19.20
CA THR A 184 4.43 -2.98 -20.55
C THR A 184 4.37 -4.24 -21.40
N SER A 185 5.28 -5.20 -21.19
CA SER A 185 5.31 -6.47 -21.94
C SER A 185 4.35 -7.51 -21.35
N ARG A 186 4.03 -7.39 -20.06
CA ARG A 186 3.19 -8.30 -19.27
C ARG A 186 2.15 -7.49 -18.48
N PRO A 187 1.06 -7.02 -19.13
CA PRO A 187 0.00 -6.28 -18.44
C PRO A 187 -0.66 -7.07 -17.31
N ASP A 188 -0.61 -8.40 -17.35
CA ASP A 188 -1.07 -9.32 -16.30
C ASP A 188 -0.31 -9.18 -14.97
N VAL A 189 0.88 -8.58 -14.97
CA VAL A 189 1.67 -8.31 -13.77
C VAL A 189 1.28 -6.99 -13.09
N VAL A 190 0.58 -6.09 -13.81
CA VAL A 190 0.20 -4.77 -13.26
C VAL A 190 -0.64 -4.87 -11.97
N PRO A 191 -1.62 -5.79 -11.85
CA PRO A 191 -2.36 -5.99 -10.61
C PRO A 191 -1.51 -6.52 -9.44
N LEU A 192 -0.36 -7.15 -9.71
CA LEU A 192 0.57 -7.56 -8.65
C LEU A 192 1.24 -6.33 -8.05
N LEU A 193 1.62 -5.36 -8.88
CA LEU A 193 2.25 -4.12 -8.41
C LEU A 193 1.25 -3.14 -7.76
N PHE A 194 0.02 -3.09 -8.29
CA PHE A 194 -1.05 -2.21 -7.87
C PHE A 194 -2.33 -3.00 -7.53
N PRO A 195 -2.32 -3.79 -6.46
CA PRO A 195 -3.47 -4.59 -6.07
C PRO A 195 -4.63 -3.68 -5.63
N LYS A 196 -5.86 -4.09 -5.95
CA LYS A 196 -7.05 -3.36 -5.48
C LYS A 196 -7.30 -3.68 -4.02
N MET A 197 -7.62 -2.66 -3.22
CA MET A 197 -8.01 -2.83 -1.82
C MET A 197 -9.17 -3.83 -1.65
N ALA A 198 -10.17 -3.80 -2.54
CA ALA A 198 -11.31 -4.70 -2.51
C ALA A 198 -10.96 -6.17 -2.82
N GLU A 199 -9.79 -6.44 -3.40
CA GLU A 199 -9.29 -7.79 -3.69
C GLU A 199 -8.52 -8.38 -2.49
N MET A 200 -8.18 -7.58 -1.47
CA MET A 200 -7.53 -8.04 -0.23
C MET A 200 -8.56 -8.55 0.81
N GLN A 201 -9.48 -9.43 0.38
CA GLN A 201 -10.30 -10.17 1.33
C GLN A 201 -9.51 -11.38 1.84
N PHE A 202 -9.12 -11.34 3.11
CA PHE A 202 -8.48 -12.46 3.77
C PHE A 202 -9.54 -13.44 4.25
N THR A 203 -9.41 -14.69 3.81
CA THR A 203 -10.16 -15.80 4.39
C THR A 203 -9.26 -16.52 5.40
N PRO A 204 -9.83 -17.11 6.48
CA PRO A 204 -9.05 -17.89 7.43
C PRO A 204 -8.21 -18.98 6.75
N GLN A 205 -8.78 -19.66 5.74
CA GLN A 205 -8.13 -20.76 5.03
C GLN A 205 -6.82 -20.31 4.38
N MET A 206 -6.81 -19.12 3.76
CA MET A 206 -5.60 -18.58 3.13
C MET A 206 -4.44 -18.44 4.13
N LEU A 207 -4.70 -17.99 5.36
CA LEU A 207 -3.64 -17.87 6.37
C LEU A 207 -3.23 -19.25 6.90
N LEU A 208 -4.19 -20.10 7.22
CA LEU A 208 -3.94 -21.41 7.82
C LEU A 208 -3.10 -22.32 6.90
N GLU A 209 -3.31 -22.25 5.59
CA GLU A 209 -2.53 -23.01 4.59
C GLU A 209 -1.06 -22.59 4.50
N LYS A 210 -0.73 -21.39 4.98
CA LYS A 210 0.63 -20.84 4.95
C LYS A 210 1.38 -21.04 6.25
N ILE A 211 0.69 -21.39 7.34
CA ILE A 211 1.31 -21.54 8.64
C ILE A 211 1.96 -22.92 8.74
N THR A 212 3.28 -22.93 8.88
CA THR A 212 4.04 -24.07 9.38
C THR A 212 3.87 -24.11 10.90
N TRP A 213 3.04 -25.05 11.35
CA TRP A 213 2.77 -25.28 12.77
C TRP A 213 3.93 -26.02 13.46
N PRO A 214 4.13 -25.81 14.77
CA PRO A 214 5.09 -26.59 15.54
C PRO A 214 4.84 -28.09 15.39
N VAL A 215 5.93 -28.87 15.33
CA VAL A 215 5.83 -30.33 15.29
C VAL A 215 5.30 -30.82 16.64
N GLU A 216 4.17 -31.52 16.60
CA GLU A 216 3.54 -32.16 17.73
C GLU A 216 4.28 -33.48 18.05
N ASP A 217 5.29 -33.44 18.92
CA ASP A 217 5.89 -34.66 19.46
C ASP A 217 5.20 -35.05 20.77
N SER A 218 4.45 -36.15 20.75
CA SER A 218 3.65 -36.59 21.91
C SER A 218 4.49 -36.98 23.13
N ASP A 219 5.80 -37.14 22.93
CA ASP A 219 6.76 -37.46 23.99
C ASP A 219 7.32 -36.20 24.69
N ASP A 220 6.98 -34.99 24.22
CA ASP A 220 7.34 -33.73 24.89
C ASP A 220 6.46 -33.46 26.11
N GLU A 221 7.07 -33.17 27.26
CA GLU A 221 6.36 -32.82 28.52
C GLU A 221 5.44 -31.59 28.36
N ASP A 222 5.72 -30.76 27.36
CA ASP A 222 5.00 -29.52 27.06
C ASP A 222 3.91 -29.67 25.98
N PHE A 223 3.67 -30.88 25.48
CA PHE A 223 2.73 -31.18 24.39
C PHE A 223 1.34 -30.57 24.60
N ASP A 224 0.75 -30.79 25.78
CA ASP A 224 -0.59 -30.31 26.13
C ASP A 224 -0.69 -28.76 26.08
N THR A 225 0.38 -28.07 26.46
CA THR A 225 0.45 -26.61 26.45
C THR A 225 0.63 -26.08 25.03
N THR A 226 1.50 -26.71 24.24
CA THR A 226 1.75 -26.40 22.82
C THR A 226 0.48 -26.57 21.99
N CYS A 227 -0.25 -27.68 22.15
CA CYS A 227 -1.53 -27.93 21.48
C CYS A 227 -2.60 -26.90 21.88
N ARG A 228 -2.65 -26.47 23.15
CA ARG A 228 -3.59 -25.44 23.60
C ARG A 228 -3.28 -24.08 22.97
N ILE A 229 -2.03 -23.63 23.02
CA ILE A 229 -1.62 -22.32 22.49
C ILE A 229 -1.83 -22.25 20.97
N THR A 230 -1.37 -23.25 20.23
CA THR A 230 -1.58 -23.32 18.77
C THR A 230 -3.07 -23.47 18.42
N GLY A 231 -3.84 -24.22 19.21
CA GLY A 231 -5.29 -24.35 19.07
C GLY A 231 -6.03 -23.02 19.25
N PHE A 232 -5.63 -22.19 20.22
CA PHE A 232 -6.19 -20.85 20.38
C PHE A 232 -5.90 -19.95 19.18
N LEU A 233 -4.67 -19.95 18.66
CA LEU A 233 -4.32 -19.19 17.47
C LEU A 233 -5.11 -19.65 16.24
N ARG A 234 -5.24 -20.97 16.04
CA ARG A 234 -6.04 -21.53 14.95
C ARG A 234 -7.51 -21.11 15.05
N MET A 235 -8.13 -21.25 16.22
CA MET A 235 -9.51 -20.84 16.46
C MET A 235 -9.71 -19.33 16.28
N PHE A 236 -8.74 -18.51 16.70
CA PHE A 236 -8.76 -17.07 16.46
C PHE A 236 -8.79 -16.77 14.96
N ILE A 237 -7.91 -17.41 14.17
CA ILE A 237 -7.86 -17.22 12.71
C ILE A 237 -9.17 -17.70 12.06
N GLU A 238 -9.69 -18.85 12.45
CA GLU A 238 -10.94 -19.44 11.90
C GLU A 238 -12.17 -18.56 12.13
N THR A 239 -12.21 -17.80 13.24
CA THR A 239 -13.37 -16.99 13.63
C THR A 239 -13.20 -15.49 13.35
N ALA A 240 -12.00 -15.06 12.96
CA ALA A 240 -11.70 -13.65 12.70
C ALA A 240 -12.36 -13.13 11.41
N SER A 241 -12.72 -11.84 11.44
CA SER A 241 -13.16 -11.12 10.23
C SER A 241 -11.99 -10.87 9.28
N SER A 242 -12.26 -10.67 7.98
CA SER A 242 -11.21 -10.31 7.00
C SER A 242 -10.37 -9.11 7.43
N GLY A 243 -10.97 -8.08 8.06
CA GLY A 243 -10.22 -6.92 8.55
C GLY A 243 -9.33 -7.25 9.75
N THR A 244 -9.78 -8.13 10.64
CA THR A 244 -8.98 -8.64 11.77
C THR A 244 -7.83 -9.52 11.28
N LEU A 245 -8.04 -10.32 10.23
CA LEU A 245 -6.98 -11.11 9.60
C LEU A 245 -5.94 -10.23 8.91
N ALA A 246 -6.36 -9.15 8.26
CA ALA A 246 -5.45 -8.15 7.70
C ALA A 246 -4.58 -7.49 8.79
N GLN A 247 -5.18 -7.16 9.94
CA GLN A 247 -4.46 -6.65 11.11
C GLN A 247 -3.48 -7.68 11.68
N LEU A 248 -3.88 -8.95 11.77
CA LEU A 248 -3.00 -10.03 12.22
C LEU A 248 -1.79 -10.19 11.28
N LEU A 249 -2.00 -10.18 9.96
CA LEU A 249 -0.92 -10.23 8.98
C LEU A 249 -0.02 -9.00 9.07
N THR A 250 -0.60 -7.82 9.22
CA THR A 250 0.16 -6.59 9.43
C THR A 250 1.01 -6.66 10.70
N PHE A 251 0.48 -7.25 11.78
CA PHE A 251 1.23 -7.49 13.00
C PHE A 251 2.35 -8.52 12.82
N TRP A 252 2.08 -9.61 12.11
CA TRP A 252 3.02 -10.74 11.93
C TRP A 252 4.16 -10.39 10.97
N VAL A 253 3.84 -9.86 9.80
CA VAL A 253 4.80 -9.64 8.71
C VAL A 253 4.93 -8.17 8.30
N GLY A 254 4.28 -7.24 9.00
CA GLY A 254 4.43 -5.81 8.75
C GLY A 254 3.64 -5.29 7.54
N TRP A 255 2.77 -6.10 6.91
CA TRP A 255 1.91 -5.69 5.80
C TRP A 255 0.70 -6.61 5.56
N GLU A 256 -0.28 -6.15 4.78
CA GLU A 256 -1.50 -6.87 4.39
C GLU A 256 -1.29 -7.73 3.12
N MET A 257 -0.28 -8.58 3.12
CA MET A 257 -0.03 -9.56 2.05
C MET A 257 0.41 -10.87 2.66
N LEU A 258 -0.19 -11.95 2.19
CA LEU A 258 0.09 -13.29 2.64
C LEU A 258 1.47 -13.74 2.11
N PRO A 259 2.47 -13.99 2.98
CA PRO A 259 3.77 -14.47 2.55
C PRO A 259 3.69 -15.92 2.04
N PRO A 260 4.73 -16.42 1.35
CA PRO A 260 4.77 -17.82 0.90
C PRO A 260 4.71 -18.83 2.04
N GLU A 261 5.21 -18.45 3.23
CA GLU A 261 5.21 -19.24 4.46
C GLU A 261 5.10 -18.31 5.67
N LEU A 262 4.38 -18.75 6.69
CA LEU A 262 4.32 -18.17 8.04
C LEU A 262 4.81 -19.23 9.00
N ARG A 263 5.67 -18.89 9.97
CA ARG A 263 6.14 -19.88 10.93
C ARG A 263 5.71 -19.54 12.34
N VAL A 264 5.13 -20.53 13.02
CA VAL A 264 4.83 -20.46 14.44
C VAL A 264 5.84 -21.31 15.18
N GLU A 265 6.52 -20.71 16.14
CA GLU A 265 7.37 -21.42 17.09
C GLU A 265 6.86 -21.15 18.50
N ILE A 266 6.96 -22.15 19.37
CA ILE A 266 6.72 -21.99 20.80
C ILE A 266 8.06 -22.21 21.48
N SER A 267 8.53 -21.19 22.19
CA SER A 267 9.72 -21.33 23.05
C SER A 267 9.27 -21.51 24.50
N GLY A 268 9.81 -22.55 25.14
CA GLY A 268 9.55 -22.88 26.54
C GLY A 268 10.67 -22.40 27.46
N GLY A 269 10.28 -21.74 28.55
CA GLY A 269 11.14 -21.43 29.68
C GLY A 269 10.29 -21.16 30.92
N ASN A 270 10.35 -22.03 31.92
CA ASN A 270 9.61 -21.87 33.18
C ASN A 270 9.92 -20.47 33.77
N PRO A 271 8.95 -19.53 33.91
CA PRO A 271 7.52 -19.75 34.11
C PRO A 271 6.58 -19.37 32.95
N SER A 272 7.07 -19.13 31.73
CA SER A 272 6.22 -18.65 30.63
C SER A 272 6.62 -19.19 29.26
N TYR A 273 5.63 -19.68 28.52
CA TYR A 273 5.77 -19.99 27.09
C TYR A 273 5.53 -18.73 26.26
N VAL A 274 6.32 -18.56 25.20
CA VAL A 274 6.18 -17.44 24.28
C VAL A 274 5.89 -17.98 22.88
N LEU A 275 4.81 -17.46 22.29
CA LEU A 275 4.49 -17.68 20.88
C LEU A 275 5.33 -16.74 20.02
N HIS A 276 6.17 -17.31 19.17
CA HIS A 276 6.93 -16.59 18.16
C HIS A 276 6.25 -16.73 16.81
N MET A 277 6.07 -15.60 16.16
CA MET A 277 5.51 -15.45 14.82
C MET A 277 6.63 -14.89 13.94
N LEU A 278 7.15 -15.72 13.03
CA LEU A 278 8.30 -15.43 12.18
C LEU A 278 7.85 -15.22 10.73
#